data_AF-A0A6I4N4E5-F1
#
_entry.id   AF-A0A6I4N4E5-F1
#
_cell.length_a   1.000
_cell.length_b   1.000
_cell.length_c   1.000
_cell.angle_alpha   90.00
_cell.angle_beta   90.00
_cell.angle_gamma   90.00
#
_symmetry.space_group_name_H-M   'P 1'
#
loop_
_entity.id
_entity.type
_entity.pdbx_description
1 polymer ?
#
loop_
_entity_poly.entity_id
_entity_poly.type
_entity_poly.pdbx_seq_one_letter_code
_entity_poly.pdbx_strand_id
1 'polypeptide(L)'
;MTGTLGTLGTLGTLGTLGSAVVVAVAGVAGVAVVATPAAAHGGSDTGGAIFAASMNGANEVPTQGGPAVGDKDGRALEFVKVEGDKVSVTVKWSGTGKPTALHIHQGAKGTNGGVKVDFTELLGKSKGHRVSGSVKVHDAALLKQLKTDPGSFYANLHTTQFPGGAVRGQLHKVTTDFDFRDAAASFQAPVLQGEQIYECKKADDGSGKFAFAQRDVRARLGAGIAHDFVAPNSGTPRWTAPDRSQVTGKLISRTPNGDKNIPELDLAATQTGKPRGLLAGTAETLRLNTEGGVAPAGSCKPGAIAKVPYKADYVFVQR
;
A
#
# COMPACT_ATOMS: atom_id res chain seq x y z
N MET A 1 -78.10 -22.85 -4.08
CA MET A 1 -79.10 -23.67 -3.38
C MET A 1 -78.47 -25.02 -3.10
N THR A 2 -78.56 -25.47 -1.83
CA THR A 2 -78.42 -26.86 -1.34
C THR A 2 -77.09 -27.58 -1.62
N GLY A 3 -76.38 -28.19 -0.68
CA GLY A 3 -76.68 -28.54 0.70
C GLY A 3 -75.55 -29.41 1.25
N THR A 4 -75.33 -29.24 2.55
CA THR A 4 -74.31 -29.73 3.49
C THR A 4 -74.43 -31.21 3.91
N LEU A 5 -73.43 -31.64 4.71
CA LEU A 5 -73.40 -32.61 5.84
C LEU A 5 -72.49 -33.84 5.62
N GLY A 6 -71.67 -34.31 6.58
CA GLY A 6 -71.52 -33.98 8.02
C GLY A 6 -70.14 -34.43 8.57
N THR A 7 -69.59 -33.79 9.62
CA THR A 7 -69.68 -34.10 11.08
C THR A 7 -69.03 -35.46 11.45
N LEU A 8 -68.28 -35.68 12.54
CA LEU A 8 -67.91 -34.94 13.77
C LEU A 8 -66.75 -35.75 14.43
N GLY A 9 -65.94 -35.16 15.32
CA GLY A 9 -65.03 -35.93 16.19
C GLY A 9 -64.00 -35.11 16.97
N THR A 10 -64.45 -34.44 18.02
CA THR A 10 -63.65 -33.72 19.03
C THR A 10 -63.05 -34.65 20.09
N LEU A 11 -61.84 -34.36 20.58
CA LEU A 11 -61.49 -34.46 22.02
C LEU A 11 -60.24 -33.60 22.29
N GLY A 12 -60.35 -32.67 23.24
CA GLY A 12 -59.28 -31.74 23.62
C GLY A 12 -58.38 -32.27 24.73
N THR A 13 -57.40 -31.46 25.13
CA THR A 13 -57.06 -31.18 26.53
C THR A 13 -56.01 -30.06 26.64
N LEU A 14 -56.29 -29.17 27.59
CA LEU A 14 -55.47 -28.31 28.45
C LEU A 14 -54.07 -27.82 28.02
N GLY A 15 -53.89 -26.51 28.24
CA GLY A 15 -52.64 -25.78 28.01
C GLY A 15 -51.61 -25.90 29.12
N THR A 16 -50.51 -25.18 28.92
CA THR A 16 -49.63 -24.64 29.96
C THR A 16 -48.81 -23.50 29.36
N LEU A 17 -48.76 -22.39 30.08
CA LEU A 17 -47.87 -21.26 29.86
C LEU A 17 -46.42 -21.73 30.05
N GLY A 18 -45.63 -21.69 28.98
CA GLY A 18 -44.19 -21.95 29.01
C GLY A 18 -43.41 -20.64 28.94
N SER A 19 -42.84 -20.24 30.07
CA SER A 19 -42.03 -19.05 30.29
C SER A 19 -40.95 -18.85 29.21
N ALA A 20 -40.96 -17.68 28.57
CA ALA A 20 -39.83 -17.22 27.77
C ALA A 20 -38.67 -16.89 28.71
N VAL A 21 -37.65 -17.73 28.71
CA VAL A 21 -36.36 -17.45 29.34
C VAL A 21 -35.69 -16.33 28.55
N VAL A 22 -35.72 -15.13 29.11
CA VAL A 22 -34.87 -14.02 28.68
C VAL A 22 -33.44 -14.38 29.07
N VAL A 23 -32.63 -14.79 28.10
CA VAL A 23 -31.19 -14.91 28.28
C VAL A 23 -30.63 -13.48 28.34
N ALA A 24 -30.43 -13.00 29.56
CA ALA A 24 -29.68 -11.78 29.82
C ALA A 24 -28.22 -12.01 29.41
N VAL A 25 -27.78 -11.40 28.31
CA VAL A 25 -26.37 -11.30 27.97
C VAL A 25 -25.75 -10.32 28.97
N ALA A 26 -25.00 -10.84 29.94
CA ALA A 26 -24.22 -10.05 30.86
C ALA A 26 -23.18 -9.24 30.06
N GLY A 27 -23.39 -7.93 29.98
CA GLY A 27 -22.43 -6.99 29.45
C GLY A 27 -21.17 -7.01 30.31
N VAL A 28 -20.07 -7.46 29.75
CA VAL A 28 -18.76 -7.30 30.37
C VAL A 28 -18.43 -5.81 30.30
N ALA A 29 -18.40 -5.16 31.46
CA ALA A 29 -17.95 -3.78 31.60
C ALA A 29 -16.50 -3.69 31.11
N GLY A 30 -16.32 -3.22 29.87
CA GLY A 30 -15.03 -2.79 29.36
C GLY A 30 -14.58 -1.59 30.17
N VAL A 31 -13.45 -1.71 30.87
CA VAL A 31 -12.73 -0.54 31.38
C VAL A 31 -12.37 0.30 30.17
N ALA A 32 -13.07 1.43 30.00
CA ALA A 32 -12.73 2.42 29.01
C ALA A 32 -11.36 2.99 29.39
N VAL A 33 -10.31 2.50 28.73
CA VAL A 33 -9.02 3.19 28.72
C VAL A 33 -9.29 4.47 27.95
N VAL A 34 -9.43 5.59 28.66
CA VAL A 34 -9.45 6.91 28.05
C VAL A 34 -8.08 7.09 27.43
N ALA A 35 -7.94 6.77 26.14
CA ALA A 35 -6.79 7.16 25.37
C ALA A 35 -6.79 8.68 25.37
N THR A 36 -5.93 9.29 26.17
CA THR A 36 -5.58 10.69 25.98
C THR A 36 -5.08 10.81 24.54
N PRO A 37 -5.62 11.71 23.71
CA PRO A 37 -5.01 11.96 22.42
C PRO A 37 -3.57 12.37 22.71
N ALA A 38 -2.62 11.56 22.23
CA ALA A 38 -1.24 11.98 22.18
C ALA A 38 -1.27 13.32 21.44
N ALA A 39 -0.85 14.38 22.12
CA ALA A 39 -0.72 15.69 21.52
C ALA A 39 0.06 15.49 20.22
N ALA A 40 -0.61 15.74 19.10
CA ALA A 40 0.03 15.77 17.81
C ALA A 40 1.21 16.72 17.97
N HIS A 41 2.42 16.19 17.82
CA HIS A 41 3.59 17.04 17.72
C HIS A 41 3.37 17.87 16.46
N GLY A 42 2.92 19.11 16.67
CA GLY A 42 2.82 20.12 15.63
C GLY A 42 4.22 20.42 15.15
N GLY A 43 4.72 19.59 14.25
CA GLY A 43 5.83 19.95 13.40
C GLY A 43 5.41 21.20 12.63
N SER A 44 6.21 22.26 12.75
CA SER A 44 5.99 23.48 11.98
C SER A 44 5.96 23.12 10.49
N ASP A 45 4.83 23.35 9.85
CA ASP A 45 4.53 23.04 8.45
C ASP A 45 5.22 24.05 7.51
N THR A 46 6.54 24.20 7.64
CA THR A 46 7.36 25.10 6.82
C THR A 46 7.89 24.42 5.55
N GLY A 47 7.68 23.10 5.40
CA GLY A 47 7.95 22.33 4.19
C GLY A 47 6.67 21.68 3.66
N GLY A 48 6.34 21.88 2.38
CA GLY A 48 5.16 21.27 1.75
C GLY A 48 5.15 19.73 1.85
N ALA A 49 3.94 19.13 1.87
CA ALA A 49 3.75 17.69 1.99
C ALA A 49 4.25 16.95 0.75
N ILE A 50 4.95 15.83 0.94
CA ILE A 50 5.57 15.06 -0.14
C ILE A 50 4.92 13.68 -0.24
N PHE A 51 4.71 13.24 -1.48
CA PHE A 51 4.13 11.95 -1.82
C PHE A 51 5.00 11.24 -2.87
N ALA A 52 4.93 9.92 -2.89
CA ALA A 52 5.55 9.07 -3.89
C ALA A 52 4.54 8.09 -4.48
N ALA A 53 4.71 7.76 -5.75
CA ALA A 53 3.97 6.70 -6.45
C ALA A 53 4.92 5.81 -7.23
N SER A 54 4.94 4.52 -6.88
CA SER A 54 5.57 3.48 -7.70
C SER A 54 4.57 3.00 -8.74
N MET A 55 4.79 3.33 -10.00
CA MET A 55 3.89 3.05 -11.10
C MET A 55 4.36 1.85 -11.93
N ASN A 56 3.41 0.99 -12.29
CA ASN A 56 3.61 -0.12 -13.22
C ASN A 56 2.31 -0.38 -14.00
N GLY A 57 2.38 -1.10 -15.13
CA GLY A 57 1.20 -1.34 -15.96
C GLY A 57 0.20 -2.34 -15.37
N ALA A 58 0.60 -3.18 -14.40
CA ALA A 58 -0.30 -4.13 -13.75
C ALA A 58 -1.33 -3.43 -12.84
N ASN A 59 -1.05 -2.20 -12.43
CA ASN A 59 -1.96 -1.37 -11.65
C ASN A 59 -3.05 -0.67 -12.48
N GLU A 60 -2.96 -0.70 -13.81
CA GLU A 60 -3.97 -0.09 -14.69
C GLU A 60 -5.30 -0.83 -14.61
N VAL A 61 -6.40 -0.09 -14.78
CA VAL A 61 -7.76 -0.64 -14.70
C VAL A 61 -8.44 -0.48 -16.06
N PRO A 62 -8.50 -1.54 -16.88
CA PRO A 62 -9.14 -1.50 -18.18
C PRO A 62 -10.64 -1.17 -18.08
N THR A 63 -11.15 -0.41 -19.05
CA THR A 63 -12.59 -0.21 -19.25
C THR A 63 -13.03 -0.94 -20.53
N GLN A 64 -14.24 -1.52 -20.51
CA GLN A 64 -14.76 -2.23 -21.67
C GLN A 64 -14.95 -1.27 -22.86
N GLY A 65 -14.35 -1.61 -24.00
CA GLY A 65 -14.35 -0.75 -25.19
C GLY A 65 -13.49 0.51 -25.05
N GLY A 66 -12.74 0.65 -23.95
CA GLY A 66 -11.85 1.77 -23.71
C GLY A 66 -10.52 1.68 -24.46
N PRO A 67 -9.71 2.75 -24.40
CA PRO A 67 -8.36 2.74 -24.94
C PRO A 67 -7.47 1.68 -24.28
N ALA A 68 -6.39 1.28 -24.97
CA ALA A 68 -5.42 0.34 -24.42
C ALA A 68 -4.74 0.91 -23.16
N VAL A 69 -4.53 0.02 -22.19
CA VAL A 69 -3.86 0.31 -20.91
C VAL A 69 -2.87 -0.80 -20.55
N GLY A 70 -1.97 -0.51 -19.61
CA GLY A 70 -1.15 -1.51 -18.92
C GLY A 70 0.07 -1.95 -19.71
N ASP A 71 1.08 -1.09 -19.75
CA ASP A 71 2.39 -1.42 -20.28
C ASP A 71 3.10 -2.41 -19.36
N LYS A 72 3.30 -3.65 -19.83
CA LYS A 72 3.88 -4.73 -19.01
C LYS A 72 5.32 -4.44 -18.62
N ASP A 73 6.06 -3.76 -19.49
CA ASP A 73 7.47 -3.42 -19.32
C ASP A 73 7.63 -2.03 -18.67
N GLY A 74 6.62 -1.18 -18.83
CA GLY A 74 6.61 0.18 -18.29
C GLY A 74 6.71 0.24 -16.78
N ARG A 75 7.59 1.13 -16.30
CA ARG A 75 7.71 1.52 -14.88
C ARG A 75 7.90 3.02 -14.79
N ALA A 76 7.38 3.64 -13.74
CA ALA A 76 7.70 5.03 -13.41
C ALA A 76 7.64 5.29 -11.91
N LEU A 77 8.55 6.13 -11.42
CA LEU A 77 8.57 6.59 -10.04
C LEU A 77 8.33 8.10 -10.04
N GLU A 78 7.23 8.51 -9.43
CA GLU A 78 6.83 9.91 -9.30
C GLU A 78 6.89 10.36 -7.86
N PHE A 79 7.45 11.55 -7.63
CA PHE A 79 7.34 12.29 -6.39
C PHE A 79 6.56 13.58 -6.63
N VAL A 80 5.68 13.92 -5.70
CA VAL A 80 4.84 15.11 -5.72
C VAL A 80 5.04 15.91 -4.44
N LYS A 81 5.26 17.22 -4.53
CA LYS A 81 5.28 18.14 -3.38
C LYS A 81 4.12 19.12 -3.48
N VAL A 82 3.30 19.21 -2.44
CA VAL A 82 2.22 20.18 -2.31
C VAL A 82 2.58 21.26 -1.28
N GLU A 83 2.83 22.47 -1.76
CA GLU A 83 3.28 23.63 -0.97
C GLU A 83 2.46 24.86 -1.34
N GLY A 84 1.58 25.31 -0.45
CA GLY A 84 0.57 26.33 -0.80
C GLY A 84 -0.29 25.86 -1.98
N ASP A 85 -0.42 26.71 -3.00
CA ASP A 85 -1.10 26.43 -4.27
C ASP A 85 -0.19 25.79 -5.34
N LYS A 86 1.09 25.56 -5.01
CA LYS A 86 2.09 25.01 -5.95
C LYS A 86 2.20 23.50 -5.75
N VAL A 87 1.90 22.76 -6.82
CA VAL A 87 2.11 21.30 -6.88
C VAL A 87 3.32 21.04 -7.78
N SER A 88 4.39 20.50 -7.19
CA SER A 88 5.62 20.18 -7.90
C SER A 88 5.72 18.68 -8.15
N VAL A 89 6.27 18.29 -9.29
CA VAL A 89 6.45 16.89 -9.69
C VAL A 89 7.91 16.64 -10.08
N THR A 90 8.40 15.45 -9.74
CA THR A 90 9.57 14.84 -10.37
C THR A 90 9.21 13.40 -10.69
N VAL A 91 9.23 13.03 -11.97
CA VAL A 91 8.97 11.66 -12.40
C VAL A 91 10.10 11.15 -13.27
N LYS A 92 10.45 9.87 -13.06
CA LYS A 92 11.33 9.09 -13.94
C LYS A 92 10.58 7.89 -14.47
N TRP A 93 10.82 7.50 -15.71
CA TRP A 93 10.22 6.32 -16.31
C TRP A 93 11.26 5.44 -16.99
N SER A 94 10.88 4.19 -17.26
CA SER A 94 11.71 3.22 -17.99
C SER A 94 10.82 2.13 -18.58
N GLY A 95 11.31 1.43 -19.61
CA GLY A 95 10.61 0.30 -20.21
C GLY A 95 9.29 0.65 -20.91
N THR A 96 9.02 1.94 -21.16
CA THR A 96 7.81 2.41 -21.84
C THR A 96 8.15 3.40 -22.96
N GLY A 97 7.19 3.63 -23.86
CA GLY A 97 7.29 4.61 -24.94
C GLY A 97 7.42 6.06 -24.45
N LYS A 98 7.51 7.01 -25.40
CA LYS A 98 7.53 8.44 -25.06
C LYS A 98 6.22 8.83 -24.35
N PRO A 99 6.27 9.45 -23.15
CA PRO A 99 5.06 9.89 -22.47
C PRO A 99 4.31 10.93 -23.28
N THR A 100 2.98 10.80 -23.31
CA THR A 100 2.06 11.74 -23.98
C THR A 100 1.22 12.54 -22.98
N ALA A 101 1.02 12.01 -21.77
CA ALA A 101 0.34 12.71 -20.68
C ALA A 101 0.86 12.24 -19.32
N LEU A 102 0.73 13.12 -18.32
CA LEU A 102 1.17 12.89 -16.94
C LEU A 102 0.19 13.56 -15.99
N HIS A 103 -0.49 12.78 -15.15
CA HIS A 103 -1.61 13.27 -14.35
C HIS A 103 -1.59 12.72 -12.93
N ILE A 104 -2.21 13.47 -12.02
CA ILE A 104 -2.78 12.94 -10.79
C ILE A 104 -4.29 12.85 -10.97
N HIS A 105 -4.84 11.67 -10.71
CA HIS A 105 -6.28 11.40 -10.72
C HIS A 105 -6.79 11.17 -9.29
N GLN A 106 -8.09 11.37 -9.10
CA GLN A 106 -8.77 11.01 -7.84
C GLN A 106 -9.57 9.71 -8.02
N GLY A 107 -9.08 8.64 -7.41
CA GLY A 107 -9.72 7.33 -7.38
C GLY A 107 -8.99 6.37 -6.44
N ALA A 108 -9.77 5.55 -5.73
CA ALA A 108 -9.23 4.47 -4.92
C ALA A 108 -8.51 3.42 -5.79
N LYS A 109 -7.65 2.61 -5.17
CA LYS A 109 -7.00 1.47 -5.82
C LYS A 109 -8.03 0.56 -6.50
N GLY A 110 -7.80 0.21 -7.76
CA GLY A 110 -8.72 -0.62 -8.54
C GLY A 110 -9.90 0.13 -9.18
N THR A 111 -10.02 1.44 -8.96
CA THR A 111 -11.09 2.27 -9.53
C THR A 111 -10.51 3.39 -10.39
N ASN A 112 -11.10 3.64 -11.56
CA ASN A 112 -10.72 4.78 -12.40
C ASN A 112 -11.31 6.09 -11.87
N GLY A 113 -10.54 7.17 -12.02
CA GLY A 113 -10.86 8.50 -11.49
C GLY A 113 -10.66 9.61 -12.53
N GLY A 114 -11.25 10.77 -12.29
CA GLY A 114 -11.02 11.96 -13.11
C GLY A 114 -9.67 12.61 -12.82
N VAL A 115 -9.10 13.30 -13.81
CA VAL A 115 -7.87 14.10 -13.68
C VAL A 115 -8.11 15.26 -12.71
N LYS A 116 -7.17 15.47 -11.79
CA LYS A 116 -7.19 16.56 -10.80
C LYS A 116 -5.99 17.48 -10.88
N VAL A 117 -4.84 16.96 -11.30
CA VAL A 117 -3.65 17.77 -11.59
C VAL A 117 -3.08 17.29 -12.90
N ASP A 118 -2.84 18.23 -13.82
CA ASP A 118 -2.27 17.95 -15.14
C ASP A 118 -0.85 18.52 -15.24
N PHE A 119 0.11 17.64 -15.54
CA PHE A 119 1.51 17.98 -15.73
C PHE A 119 1.97 17.81 -17.18
N THR A 120 1.05 17.56 -18.12
CA THR A 120 1.35 17.17 -19.50
C THR A 120 2.25 18.18 -20.22
N GLU A 121 2.03 19.49 -20.01
CA GLU A 121 2.88 20.53 -20.60
C GLU A 121 4.36 20.44 -20.17
N LEU A 122 4.64 19.89 -18.98
CA LEU A 122 6.01 19.73 -18.49
C LEU A 122 6.79 18.70 -19.33
N LEU A 123 6.12 17.72 -19.93
CA LEU A 123 6.77 16.66 -20.72
C LEU A 123 7.59 17.20 -21.90
N GLY A 124 7.22 18.37 -22.43
CA GLY A 124 8.00 19.08 -23.46
C GLY A 124 9.39 19.53 -22.99
N LYS A 125 9.63 19.57 -21.68
CA LYS A 125 10.91 19.93 -21.03
C LYS A 125 11.65 18.72 -20.45
N SER A 126 11.24 17.50 -20.83
CA SER A 126 11.88 16.27 -20.37
C SER A 126 13.36 16.22 -20.75
N LYS A 127 14.17 15.64 -19.86
CA LYS A 127 15.59 15.38 -20.06
C LYS A 127 15.84 13.88 -19.95
N GLY A 128 15.97 13.21 -21.09
CA GLY A 128 15.98 11.75 -21.15
C GLY A 128 14.65 11.18 -20.64
N HIS A 129 14.70 10.20 -19.74
CA HIS A 129 13.52 9.57 -19.16
C HIS A 129 13.06 10.21 -17.83
N ARG A 130 13.17 11.54 -17.74
CA ARG A 130 12.82 12.30 -16.53
C ARG A 130 12.22 13.65 -16.88
N VAL A 131 11.27 14.11 -16.07
CA VAL A 131 10.82 15.49 -16.03
C VAL A 131 10.64 15.97 -14.59
N SER A 132 10.91 17.25 -14.36
CA SER A 132 10.59 17.94 -13.11
C SER A 132 9.98 19.30 -13.41
N GLY A 133 9.06 19.76 -12.58
CA GLY A 133 8.44 21.09 -12.71
C GLY A 133 7.32 21.28 -11.70
N SER A 134 6.53 22.34 -11.90
CA SER A 134 5.41 22.66 -11.01
C SER A 134 4.25 23.26 -11.80
N VAL A 135 3.05 23.07 -11.28
CA VAL A 135 1.82 23.74 -11.73
C VAL A 135 1.16 24.42 -10.53
N LYS A 136 0.30 25.41 -10.80
CA LYS A 136 -0.57 26.00 -9.79
C LYS A 136 -1.90 25.27 -9.79
N VAL A 137 -2.42 24.99 -8.59
CA VAL A 137 -3.73 24.40 -8.37
C VAL A 137 -4.52 25.34 -7.46
N HIS A 138 -5.61 25.88 -7.98
CA HIS A 138 -6.42 26.88 -7.26
C HIS A 138 -7.47 26.27 -6.33
N ASP A 139 -7.77 24.97 -6.49
CA ASP A 139 -8.73 24.25 -5.65
C ASP A 139 -8.11 23.88 -4.30
N ALA A 140 -8.37 24.72 -3.29
CA ALA A 140 -7.87 24.50 -1.93
C ALA A 140 -8.43 23.23 -1.27
N ALA A 141 -9.64 22.79 -1.64
CA ALA A 141 -10.25 21.59 -1.08
C ALA A 141 -9.55 20.33 -1.63
N LEU A 142 -9.25 20.31 -2.93
CA LEU A 142 -8.42 19.28 -3.56
C LEU A 142 -7.04 19.19 -2.92
N LEU A 143 -6.37 20.33 -2.74
CA LEU A 143 -5.03 20.37 -2.12
C LEU A 143 -5.04 19.87 -0.67
N LYS A 144 -6.09 20.21 0.09
CA LYS A 144 -6.29 19.65 1.43
C LYS A 144 -6.48 18.14 1.37
N GLN A 145 -7.31 17.64 0.44
CA GLN A 145 -7.58 16.22 0.32
C GLN A 145 -6.34 15.42 -0.09
N LEU A 146 -5.53 15.93 -1.03
CA LEU A 146 -4.23 15.34 -1.39
C LEU A 146 -3.33 15.16 -0.16
N LYS A 147 -3.34 16.11 0.77
CA LYS A 147 -2.55 16.05 2.01
C LYS A 147 -3.10 15.11 3.06
N THR A 148 -4.42 15.04 3.21
CA THR A 148 -5.06 14.27 4.28
C THR A 148 -5.37 12.83 3.91
N ASP A 149 -5.63 12.57 2.62
CA ASP A 149 -5.99 11.25 2.09
C ASP A 149 -5.32 11.01 0.72
N PRO A 150 -3.97 10.97 0.68
CA PRO A 150 -3.24 10.73 -0.57
C PRO A 150 -3.58 9.37 -1.20
N GLY A 151 -3.96 8.37 -0.40
CA GLY A 151 -4.35 7.05 -0.88
C GLY A 151 -5.59 7.04 -1.77
N SER A 152 -6.41 8.10 -1.74
CA SER A 152 -7.53 8.32 -2.67
C SER A 152 -7.12 8.90 -4.03
N PHE A 153 -5.82 9.10 -4.27
CA PHE A 153 -5.27 9.61 -5.53
C PHE A 153 -4.24 8.66 -6.11
N TYR A 154 -4.04 8.77 -7.43
CA TYR A 154 -3.01 8.03 -8.13
C TYR A 154 -2.33 8.88 -9.21
N ALA A 155 -1.04 8.63 -9.39
CA ALA A 155 -0.30 9.12 -10.55
C ALA A 155 -0.52 8.19 -11.74
N ASN A 156 -0.59 8.77 -12.94
CA ASN A 156 -0.76 8.03 -14.18
C ASN A 156 0.06 8.66 -15.31
N LEU A 157 0.77 7.82 -16.05
CA LEU A 157 1.57 8.22 -17.20
C LEU A 157 1.06 7.48 -18.44
N HIS A 158 0.82 8.22 -19.51
CA HIS A 158 0.25 7.70 -20.75
C HIS A 158 1.29 7.70 -21.86
N THR A 159 1.11 6.83 -22.86
CA THR A 159 1.91 6.84 -24.09
C THR A 159 0.99 6.67 -25.30
N THR A 160 1.52 6.85 -26.51
CA THR A 160 0.76 6.59 -27.75
C THR A 160 0.23 5.16 -27.83
N GLN A 161 1.00 4.17 -27.33
CA GLN A 161 0.58 2.76 -27.34
C GLN A 161 -0.47 2.47 -26.28
N PHE A 162 -0.43 3.19 -25.14
CA PHE A 162 -1.34 3.02 -24.02
C PHE A 162 -2.02 4.35 -23.67
N PRO A 163 -2.94 4.84 -24.52
CA PRO A 163 -3.55 6.15 -24.32
C PRO A 163 -4.46 6.21 -23.09
N GLY A 164 -4.98 5.06 -22.62
CA GLY A 164 -5.77 5.01 -21.39
C GLY A 164 -4.93 5.01 -20.11
N GLY A 165 -3.61 4.83 -20.22
CA GLY A 165 -2.68 4.71 -19.09
C GLY A 165 -1.64 3.62 -19.37
N ALA A 166 -0.36 4.00 -19.46
CA ALA A 166 0.74 3.05 -19.60
C ALA A 166 1.11 2.46 -18.25
N VAL A 167 1.23 3.32 -17.23
CA VAL A 167 1.57 2.92 -15.85
C VAL A 167 0.82 3.76 -14.82
N ARG A 168 0.39 3.11 -13.74
CA ARG A 168 -0.38 3.71 -12.63
C ARG A 168 0.21 3.36 -11.27
N GLY A 169 0.09 4.26 -10.29
CA GLY A 169 0.41 3.97 -8.88
C GLY A 169 -0.31 4.92 -7.92
N GLN A 170 -0.84 4.41 -6.80
CA GLN A 170 -1.46 5.25 -5.77
C GLN A 170 -0.41 6.15 -5.11
N LEU A 171 -0.84 7.31 -4.60
CA LEU A 171 0.05 8.20 -3.85
C LEU A 171 0.21 7.71 -2.40
N HIS A 172 1.46 7.66 -1.94
CA HIS A 172 1.84 7.37 -0.57
C HIS A 172 2.58 8.56 0.01
N LYS A 173 2.32 8.90 1.28
CA LYS A 173 3.05 9.97 1.94
C LYS A 173 4.51 9.56 2.13
N VAL A 174 5.43 10.49 1.87
CA VAL A 174 6.83 10.41 2.30
C VAL A 174 6.90 11.10 3.65
N THR A 175 7.35 10.39 4.68
CA THR A 175 7.25 10.83 6.07
C THR A 175 8.58 11.27 6.69
N THR A 176 9.70 10.99 6.02
CA THR A 176 11.02 11.50 6.41
C THR A 176 11.24 12.95 5.97
N ASP A 177 12.17 13.64 6.65
CA ASP A 177 12.71 14.90 6.15
C ASP A 177 13.40 14.65 4.81
N PHE A 178 12.77 15.13 3.74
CA PHE A 178 13.16 14.82 2.38
C PHE A 178 13.21 16.11 1.56
N ASP A 179 14.37 16.40 1.00
CA ASP A 179 14.51 17.50 0.06
C ASP A 179 14.00 17.05 -1.31
N PHE A 180 12.98 17.75 -1.80
CA PHE A 180 12.36 17.40 -3.09
C PHE A 180 13.35 17.42 -4.27
N ARG A 181 14.48 18.12 -4.15
CA ARG A 181 15.57 18.11 -5.13
C ARG A 181 16.19 16.71 -5.31
N ASP A 182 16.10 15.86 -4.28
CA ASP A 182 16.69 14.52 -4.26
C ASP A 182 15.72 13.44 -4.79
N ALA A 183 14.50 13.81 -5.21
CA ALA A 183 13.53 12.90 -5.81
C ALA A 183 14.06 12.12 -7.02
N ALA A 184 14.99 12.71 -7.77
CA ALA A 184 15.61 12.03 -8.88
C ALA A 184 16.65 10.98 -8.47
N ALA A 185 17.19 11.03 -7.25
CA ALA A 185 18.11 10.03 -6.72
C ALA A 185 17.35 8.79 -6.19
N SER A 186 16.14 8.98 -5.67
CA SER A 186 15.24 7.90 -5.26
C SER A 186 14.95 6.92 -6.39
N PHE A 187 14.74 5.65 -6.06
CA PHE A 187 14.49 4.61 -7.06
C PHE A 187 13.52 3.53 -6.57
N GLN A 188 12.87 2.87 -7.52
CA GLN A 188 12.03 1.71 -7.26
C GLN A 188 12.77 0.43 -7.66
N ALA A 189 12.59 -0.64 -6.89
CA ALA A 189 13.11 -1.96 -7.18
C ALA A 189 11.99 -3.01 -6.99
N PRO A 190 11.52 -3.65 -8.07
CA PRO A 190 10.50 -4.69 -7.97
C PRO A 190 11.08 -5.93 -7.32
N VAL A 191 10.26 -6.67 -6.57
CA VAL A 191 10.57 -8.04 -6.13
C VAL A 191 10.52 -8.96 -7.36
N LEU A 192 11.67 -9.53 -7.73
CA LEU A 192 11.78 -10.48 -8.84
C LEU A 192 11.48 -11.91 -8.38
N GLN A 193 11.90 -12.24 -7.17
CA GLN A 193 11.64 -13.50 -6.49
C GLN A 193 11.45 -13.18 -5.01
N GLY A 194 10.33 -13.59 -4.41
CA GLY A 194 10.01 -13.24 -3.03
C GLY A 194 9.13 -14.27 -2.35
N GLU A 195 9.49 -14.64 -1.13
CA GLU A 195 8.71 -15.49 -0.25
C GLU A 195 8.61 -14.87 1.14
N GLN A 196 7.40 -14.78 1.68
CA GLN A 196 7.17 -14.57 3.10
C GLN A 196 7.34 -15.92 3.80
N ILE A 197 8.12 -15.95 4.89
CA ILE A 197 8.41 -17.18 5.62
C ILE A 197 7.69 -17.10 6.96
N TYR A 198 6.80 -18.05 7.18
CA TYR A 198 5.99 -18.18 8.39
C TYR A 198 6.39 -19.42 9.18
N GLU A 199 6.29 -19.31 10.50
CA GLU A 199 6.40 -20.44 11.41
C GLU A 199 5.11 -20.61 12.19
N CYS A 200 4.64 -21.85 12.25
CA CYS A 200 3.52 -22.21 13.08
C CYS A 200 3.94 -22.20 14.56
N LYS A 201 3.46 -21.21 15.30
CA LYS A 201 3.71 -21.06 16.73
C LYS A 201 2.39 -20.88 17.48
N LYS A 202 2.45 -20.94 18.81
CA LYS A 202 1.28 -20.63 19.63
C LYS A 202 0.85 -19.18 19.35
N ALA A 203 -0.44 -18.98 19.08
CA ALA A 203 -0.99 -17.66 18.84
C ALA A 203 -0.91 -16.81 20.11
N ASP A 204 -0.58 -15.53 19.94
CA ASP A 204 -0.44 -14.57 21.04
C ASP A 204 -1.81 -14.02 21.51
N ASP A 205 -2.92 -14.63 21.08
CA ASP A 205 -4.31 -14.21 21.33
C ASP A 205 -4.97 -14.88 22.55
N GLY A 206 -4.20 -15.66 23.32
CA GLY A 206 -4.69 -16.37 24.50
C GLY A 206 -5.56 -17.60 24.20
N SER A 207 -5.83 -17.91 22.92
CA SER A 207 -6.70 -19.04 22.53
C SER A 207 -6.05 -20.41 22.76
N GLY A 208 -4.74 -20.45 22.98
CA GLY A 208 -3.96 -21.68 23.05
C GLY A 208 -3.79 -22.37 21.68
N LYS A 209 -4.34 -21.82 20.60
CA LYS A 209 -4.27 -22.37 19.26
C LYS A 209 -2.92 -22.09 18.63
N PHE A 210 -2.57 -22.86 17.61
CA PHE A 210 -1.40 -22.65 16.79
C PHE A 210 -1.78 -21.94 15.49
N ALA A 211 -1.01 -20.94 15.12
CA ALA A 211 -1.18 -20.17 13.89
C ALA A 211 0.18 -19.81 13.29
N PHE A 212 0.19 -19.55 11.98
CA PHE A 212 1.38 -19.07 11.29
C PHE A 212 1.67 -17.61 11.65
N ALA A 213 2.85 -17.37 12.20
CA ALA A 213 3.37 -16.03 12.48
C ALA A 213 4.61 -15.74 11.63
N GLN A 214 4.84 -14.46 11.32
CA GLN A 214 5.97 -14.05 10.50
C GLN A 214 7.28 -14.48 11.17
N ARG A 215 8.06 -15.28 10.46
CA ARG A 215 9.41 -15.69 10.88
C ARG A 215 10.47 -14.91 10.14
N ASP A 216 10.39 -14.84 8.82
CA ASP A 216 11.43 -14.23 8.00
C ASP A 216 10.87 -13.82 6.63
N VAL A 217 11.70 -13.23 5.78
CA VAL A 217 11.44 -12.99 4.36
C VAL A 217 12.66 -13.43 3.57
N ARG A 218 12.44 -13.89 2.35
CA ARG A 218 13.52 -14.09 1.39
C ARG A 218 13.11 -13.48 0.08
N ALA A 219 13.77 -12.41 -0.32
CA ALA A 219 13.54 -11.81 -1.63
C ALA A 219 14.81 -11.33 -2.31
N ARG A 220 14.77 -11.37 -3.64
CA ARG A 220 15.71 -10.72 -4.55
C ARG A 220 14.94 -9.69 -5.36
N LEU A 221 15.35 -8.44 -5.20
CA LEU A 221 14.76 -7.31 -5.89
C LEU A 221 15.57 -6.97 -7.15
N GLY A 222 15.05 -6.03 -7.95
CA GLY A 222 15.82 -5.31 -8.97
C GLY A 222 17.15 -4.78 -8.43
N ALA A 223 18.10 -4.53 -9.33
CA ALA A 223 19.49 -4.17 -9.01
C ALA A 223 20.26 -5.20 -8.14
N GLY A 224 19.73 -6.43 -8.00
CA GLY A 224 20.39 -7.50 -7.24
C GLY A 224 20.34 -7.31 -5.72
N ILE A 225 19.42 -6.48 -5.22
CA ILE A 225 19.25 -6.24 -3.79
C ILE A 225 18.66 -7.48 -3.13
N ALA A 226 19.32 -8.00 -2.10
CA ALA A 226 18.80 -9.06 -1.24
C ALA A 226 17.96 -8.45 -0.10
N HIS A 227 16.84 -9.08 0.22
CA HIS A 227 15.96 -8.69 1.31
C HIS A 227 15.63 -9.87 2.22
N ASP A 228 15.89 -9.68 3.52
CA ASP A 228 15.74 -10.65 4.59
C ASP A 228 15.49 -9.94 5.92
N PHE A 229 15.22 -10.67 7.00
CA PHE A 229 15.31 -10.10 8.35
C PHE A 229 16.75 -10.18 8.87
N VAL A 230 17.14 -9.24 9.75
CA VAL A 230 18.49 -9.25 10.37
C VAL A 230 18.78 -10.56 11.12
N ALA A 231 17.73 -11.19 11.63
CA ALA A 231 17.67 -12.56 12.12
C ALA A 231 16.23 -13.10 12.03
N PRO A 232 16.02 -14.42 11.94
CA PRO A 232 14.69 -15.01 12.04
C PRO A 232 13.94 -14.53 13.30
N ASN A 233 12.65 -14.28 13.18
CA ASN A 233 11.73 -13.77 14.20
C ASN A 233 12.04 -12.36 14.73
N SER A 234 13.06 -11.67 14.22
CA SER A 234 13.39 -10.30 14.67
C SER A 234 12.35 -9.25 14.24
N GLY A 235 11.66 -9.49 13.13
CA GLY A 235 10.76 -8.51 12.51
C GLY A 235 11.46 -7.27 11.96
N THR A 236 12.80 -7.19 12.02
CA THR A 236 13.57 -6.07 11.48
C THR A 236 14.03 -6.37 10.05
N PRO A 237 13.37 -5.79 9.04
CA PRO A 237 13.76 -5.98 7.65
C PRO A 237 15.11 -5.35 7.35
N ARG A 238 15.83 -5.97 6.42
CA ARG A 238 17.13 -5.55 5.90
C ARG A 238 17.13 -5.63 4.38
N TRP A 239 17.79 -4.68 3.73
CA TRP A 239 18.07 -4.70 2.29
C TRP A 239 19.56 -4.52 2.08
N THR A 240 20.18 -5.43 1.31
CA THR A 240 21.61 -5.42 1.02
C THR A 240 21.84 -5.37 -0.48
N ALA A 241 22.51 -4.32 -0.97
CA ALA A 241 22.88 -4.20 -2.38
C ALA A 241 24.21 -4.93 -2.67
N PRO A 242 24.49 -5.27 -3.95
CA PRO A 242 25.75 -5.92 -4.34
C PRO A 242 27.01 -5.14 -3.96
N ASP A 243 26.95 -3.81 -3.94
CA ASP A 243 28.06 -2.93 -3.53
C ASP A 243 28.34 -2.92 -2.01
N ARG A 244 27.52 -3.65 -1.24
CA ARG A 244 27.55 -3.79 0.23
C ARG A 244 27.03 -2.58 1.00
N SER A 245 26.41 -1.62 0.33
CA SER A 245 25.48 -0.71 1.02
C SER A 245 24.27 -1.49 1.54
N GLN A 246 23.79 -1.13 2.72
CA GLN A 246 22.74 -1.87 3.41
C GLN A 246 21.96 -0.93 4.32
N VAL A 247 20.65 -1.17 4.39
CA VAL A 247 19.75 -0.48 5.33
C VAL A 247 18.85 -1.48 6.05
N THR A 248 18.48 -1.14 7.28
CA THR A 248 17.36 -1.77 8.01
C THR A 248 16.16 -0.85 8.06
N GLY A 249 14.96 -1.40 8.24
CA GLY A 249 13.72 -0.64 8.31
C GLY A 249 13.04 -0.72 9.68
N LYS A 250 12.55 0.41 10.19
CA LYS A 250 11.64 0.49 11.34
C LYS A 250 10.26 0.93 10.86
N LEU A 251 9.21 0.18 11.20
CA LEU A 251 7.84 0.48 10.78
C LEU A 251 7.40 1.88 11.24
N ILE A 252 6.96 2.71 10.29
CA ILE A 252 6.28 3.99 10.55
C ILE A 252 4.78 3.76 10.44
N SER A 253 4.33 3.22 9.32
CA SER A 253 2.91 2.96 9.09
C SER A 253 2.67 1.70 8.26
N ARG A 254 1.45 1.18 8.39
CA ARG A 254 0.98 -0.04 7.71
C ARG A 254 -0.36 0.27 7.05
N THR A 255 -0.44 0.02 5.74
CA THR A 255 -1.66 0.22 4.96
C THR A 255 -2.18 -1.14 4.50
N PRO A 256 -3.41 -1.54 4.87
CA PRO A 256 -4.03 -2.75 4.35
C PRO A 256 -4.12 -2.74 2.82
N ASN A 257 -3.88 -3.89 2.18
CA ASN A 257 -3.98 -4.04 0.72
C ASN A 257 -4.91 -5.20 0.32
N GLY A 258 -6.08 -5.24 0.96
CA GLY A 258 -7.03 -6.34 0.86
C GLY A 258 -6.54 -7.63 1.54
N ASP A 259 -7.43 -8.62 1.67
CA ASP A 259 -7.18 -9.81 2.49
C ASP A 259 -6.23 -10.83 1.84
N LYS A 260 -5.97 -10.68 0.54
CA LYS A 260 -5.13 -11.61 -0.24
C LYS A 260 -3.67 -11.16 -0.36
N ASN A 261 -3.34 -9.95 0.10
CA ASN A 261 -2.01 -9.38 -0.02
C ASN A 261 -1.46 -8.97 1.33
N ILE A 262 -0.17 -9.15 1.55
CA ILE A 262 0.51 -8.52 2.68
C ILE A 262 0.33 -6.99 2.63
N PRO A 263 0.29 -6.30 3.77
CA PRO A 263 0.07 -4.85 3.76
C PRO A 263 1.24 -4.12 3.11
N GLU A 264 0.94 -2.95 2.57
CA GLU A 264 1.94 -1.97 2.17
C GLU A 264 2.53 -1.32 3.43
N LEU A 265 3.81 -0.99 3.39
CA LEU A 265 4.55 -0.48 4.55
C LEU A 265 5.28 0.81 4.22
N ASP A 266 5.32 1.70 5.20
CA ASP A 266 6.26 2.80 5.28
C ASP A 266 7.25 2.51 6.41
N LEU A 267 8.54 2.58 6.11
CA LEU A 267 9.62 2.24 7.03
C LEU A 267 10.70 3.33 7.05
N ALA A 268 11.04 3.81 8.24
CA ALA A 268 12.23 4.62 8.45
C ALA A 268 13.46 3.75 8.20
N ALA A 269 14.36 4.20 7.32
CA ALA A 269 15.57 3.46 6.99
C ALA A 269 16.75 3.89 7.88
N THR A 270 17.58 2.93 8.26
CA THR A 270 18.85 3.16 8.98
C THR A 270 19.97 2.46 8.23
N GLN A 271 20.99 3.22 7.84
CA GLN A 271 22.18 2.67 7.17
C GLN A 271 22.98 1.79 8.15
N THR A 272 23.20 0.54 7.75
CA THR A 272 23.96 -0.46 8.53
C THR A 272 25.11 -1.08 7.75
N GLY A 273 25.17 -0.85 6.44
CA GLY A 273 26.27 -1.30 5.56
C GLY A 273 27.30 -0.21 5.27
N LYS A 274 27.93 -0.33 4.09
CA LYS A 274 28.90 0.68 3.64
C LYS A 274 28.27 2.09 3.57
N PRO A 275 29.04 3.14 3.92
CA PRO A 275 28.57 4.53 3.92
C PRO A 275 28.44 5.16 2.52
N ARG A 276 28.70 4.38 1.47
CA ARG A 276 28.55 4.76 0.07
C ARG A 276 27.99 3.58 -0.70
N GLY A 277 27.23 3.87 -1.74
CA GLY A 277 26.58 2.87 -2.59
C GLY A 277 25.09 3.12 -2.74
N LEU A 278 24.44 2.22 -3.46
CA LEU A 278 23.05 2.31 -3.89
C LEU A 278 22.05 2.60 -2.75
N LEU A 279 22.26 1.99 -1.58
CA LEU A 279 21.36 2.11 -0.42
C LEU A 279 21.90 3.06 0.66
N ALA A 280 23.10 3.63 0.50
CA ALA A 280 23.75 4.37 1.58
C ALA A 280 22.98 5.63 1.99
N GLY A 281 22.37 6.33 1.04
CA GLY A 281 21.57 7.54 1.27
C GLY A 281 20.11 7.28 1.58
N THR A 282 19.66 6.03 1.73
CA THR A 282 18.23 5.75 1.93
C THR A 282 17.75 6.18 3.31
N ALA A 283 16.74 7.03 3.31
CA ALA A 283 16.08 7.63 4.46
C ALA A 283 14.78 6.92 4.87
N GLU A 284 14.07 6.44 3.86
CA GLU A 284 12.75 5.83 4.00
C GLU A 284 12.62 4.74 2.93
N THR A 285 11.95 3.66 3.29
CA THR A 285 11.68 2.54 2.39
C THR A 285 10.19 2.26 2.38
N LEU A 286 9.57 2.41 1.21
CA LEU A 286 8.16 2.07 1.02
C LEU A 286 8.07 0.69 0.39
N ARG A 287 7.23 -0.20 0.94
CA ARG A 287 6.80 -1.44 0.30
C ARG A 287 5.41 -1.23 -0.27
N LEU A 288 5.31 -1.13 -1.59
CA LEU A 288 4.09 -0.78 -2.33
C LEU A 288 3.70 -1.92 -3.29
N ASN A 289 2.51 -1.82 -3.90
CA ASN A 289 2.05 -2.72 -4.95
C ASN A 289 2.16 -4.20 -4.56
N THR A 290 1.77 -4.53 -3.32
CA THR A 290 1.93 -5.90 -2.82
C THR A 290 0.93 -6.87 -3.46
N GLU A 291 1.39 -8.06 -3.80
CA GLU A 291 0.56 -9.18 -4.27
C GLU A 291 0.92 -10.44 -3.49
N GLY A 292 -0.06 -11.13 -2.92
CA GLY A 292 0.16 -12.39 -2.21
C GLY A 292 0.92 -12.24 -0.89
N GLY A 293 1.61 -13.32 -0.50
CA GLY A 293 2.43 -13.37 0.71
C GLY A 293 1.68 -13.53 2.03
N VAL A 294 0.35 -13.61 2.04
CA VAL A 294 -0.43 -13.71 3.29
C VAL A 294 -0.16 -15.04 4.00
N ALA A 295 -0.09 -14.99 5.34
CA ALA A 295 0.08 -16.19 6.16
C ALA A 295 -1.02 -17.23 5.85
N PRO A 296 -0.68 -18.54 5.76
CA PRO A 296 -1.70 -19.55 5.56
C PRO A 296 -2.72 -19.53 6.70
N ALA A 297 -4.00 -19.63 6.34
CA ALA A 297 -5.08 -19.72 7.31
C ALA A 297 -5.23 -21.15 7.87
N GLY A 298 -5.92 -21.27 8.99
CA GLY A 298 -6.25 -22.56 9.62
C GLY A 298 -5.24 -23.03 10.66
N SER A 299 -5.52 -24.20 11.24
CA SER A 299 -4.63 -24.84 12.20
C SER A 299 -3.36 -25.33 11.52
N CYS A 300 -2.27 -25.37 12.27
CA CYS A 300 -0.98 -25.80 11.77
C CYS A 300 -0.24 -26.64 12.82
N LYS A 301 0.72 -27.46 12.36
CA LYS A 301 1.57 -28.25 13.24
C LYS A 301 2.64 -27.35 13.87
N PRO A 302 2.86 -27.37 15.20
CA PRO A 302 3.90 -26.58 15.86
C PRO A 302 5.27 -26.75 15.17
N GLY A 303 5.95 -25.64 14.89
CA GLY A 303 7.25 -25.60 14.20
C GLY A 303 7.19 -25.81 12.68
N ALA A 304 6.00 -26.03 12.10
CA ALA A 304 5.86 -26.09 10.64
C ALA A 304 6.26 -24.76 9.99
N ILE A 305 6.97 -24.84 8.87
CA ILE A 305 7.38 -23.67 8.08
C ILE A 305 6.56 -23.59 6.82
N ALA A 306 5.96 -22.43 6.57
CA ALA A 306 5.29 -22.12 5.32
C ALA A 306 6.05 -21.01 4.58
N LYS A 307 6.25 -21.19 3.29
CA LYS A 307 6.83 -20.18 2.39
C LYS A 307 5.74 -19.77 1.43
N VAL A 308 5.37 -18.49 1.45
CA VAL A 308 4.27 -17.97 0.64
C VAL A 308 4.84 -16.96 -0.35
N PRO A 309 4.76 -17.22 -1.66
CA PRO A 309 5.23 -16.30 -2.68
C PRO A 309 4.56 -14.92 -2.56
N TYR A 310 5.32 -13.87 -2.82
CA TYR A 310 4.79 -12.50 -2.88
C TYR A 310 5.52 -11.66 -3.93
N LYS A 311 4.84 -10.62 -4.39
CA LYS A 311 5.45 -9.50 -5.14
C LYS A 311 5.23 -8.20 -4.39
N ALA A 312 6.08 -7.22 -4.68
CA ALA A 312 5.98 -5.84 -4.24
C ALA A 312 6.90 -4.97 -5.08
N ASP A 313 6.69 -3.67 -5.07
CA ASP A 313 7.69 -2.67 -5.43
C ASP A 313 8.25 -2.05 -4.15
N TYR A 314 9.58 -2.01 -4.02
CA TYR A 314 10.23 -1.25 -2.97
C TYR A 314 10.70 0.10 -3.51
N VAL A 315 10.33 1.19 -2.85
CA VAL A 315 10.85 2.53 -3.15
C VAL A 315 11.86 2.91 -2.07
N PHE A 316 13.08 3.20 -2.48
CA PHE A 316 14.15 3.69 -1.60
C PHE A 316 14.26 5.20 -1.78
N VAL A 317 13.73 5.94 -0.80
CA VAL A 317 13.76 7.41 -0.79
C VAL A 317 15.14 7.87 -0.33
N GLN A 318 15.85 8.62 -1.17
CA GLN A 318 17.23 9.07 -0.90
C GLN A 318 17.27 10.44 -0.24
N ARG A 319 18.36 10.71 0.49
CA ARG A 319 18.81 12.04 0.96
C ARG A 319 20.11 12.42 0.26
#